data_AF-A0A7W1IIY8-F1
#
_entry.id   AF-A0A7W1IIY8-F1
#
_cell.length_a   1.000
_cell.length_b   1.000
_cell.length_c   1.000
_cell.angle_alpha   90.00
_cell.angle_beta   90.00
_cell.angle_gamma   90.00
#
_symmetry.space_group_name_H-M   'P 1'
#
loop_
_entity.id
_entity.type
_entity.pdbx_description
1 polymer ?
#
loop_
_entity_poly.entity_id
_entity_poly.type
_entity_poly.pdbx_seq_one_letter_code
_entity_poly.pdbx_strand_id
1 'polypeptide(L)'
;MSRIRAARRVAPLVFLCGLLSSAACGDQKGAPATKSDSLAQKRAGGDSAGRTLAVQPNAPAKPDAALPDAQLPKRPRHDSVALASMTKPDTALDKKWPVPGPAALPGALFPGNRVVAFYGNPLSKKMGVLGEYPKDQMLQMLDHEVARWQKADPSKPVIPALHVIVTVAQGAPGKPGLYRLQMRDSMVNEIYSWAKAKKGVFFIDVQVGKSTLQAELPRLRPFLENPDVHLAVDPEFSMAPSGAVPGTKIGTLDAKDINWAVNFLDEIARAKNIPPKVLIVHRFTRKMVTNAKDIRFTPHVQVVMDMDGWGPPWLKFDSYHDYVKAEPVQFTGFKLFFHNDTKKGDAMLTPSEVLRLNPRPLYIQYQ
;
A
#
# COMPACT_ATOMS: atom_id res chain seq x y z
N MET A 1 39.90 33.26 -39.75
CA MET A 1 38.72 33.07 -38.87
C MET A 1 38.68 31.61 -38.41
N SER A 2 39.24 31.32 -37.23
CA SER A 2 39.31 29.97 -36.65
C SER A 2 38.23 29.84 -35.57
N ARG A 3 37.36 28.83 -35.64
CA ARG A 3 36.32 28.55 -34.64
C ARG A 3 36.68 27.31 -33.83
N ILE A 4 36.97 27.52 -32.55
CA ILE A 4 37.20 26.52 -31.52
C ILE A 4 35.85 25.90 -31.11
N ARG A 5 35.75 24.57 -31.14
CA ARG A 5 34.65 23.79 -30.55
C ARG A 5 35.03 23.37 -29.13
N ALA A 6 34.28 23.80 -28.13
CA ALA A 6 34.41 23.31 -26.76
C ALA A 6 33.45 22.14 -26.51
N ALA A 7 34.01 20.98 -26.19
CA ALA A 7 33.27 19.80 -25.75
C ALA A 7 33.10 19.83 -24.22
N ARG A 8 31.86 19.77 -23.72
CA ARG A 8 31.58 19.55 -22.29
C ARG A 8 31.36 18.06 -22.06
N ARG A 9 32.28 17.42 -21.32
CA ARG A 9 32.11 16.10 -20.72
C ARG A 9 31.46 16.28 -19.35
N VAL A 10 30.36 15.55 -19.11
CA VAL A 10 29.72 15.42 -17.79
C VAL A 10 30.21 14.11 -17.19
N ALA A 11 30.86 14.18 -16.03
CA ALA A 11 31.27 13.01 -15.24
C ALA A 11 30.13 12.59 -14.28
N PRO A 12 29.93 11.29 -14.04
CA PRO A 12 28.92 10.83 -13.08
C PRO A 12 29.46 10.86 -11.65
N LEU A 13 28.65 11.38 -10.74
CA LEU A 13 28.91 11.43 -9.30
C LEU A 13 28.61 10.05 -8.69
N VAL A 14 29.65 9.39 -8.16
CA VAL A 14 29.54 8.11 -7.43
C VAL A 14 29.21 8.41 -5.98
N PHE A 15 28.08 7.91 -5.48
CA PHE A 15 27.75 7.92 -4.05
C PHE A 15 28.41 6.72 -3.36
N LEU A 16 29.42 7.00 -2.53
CA LEU A 16 30.09 6.03 -1.68
C LEU A 16 29.35 5.98 -0.33
N CYS A 17 28.75 4.85 0.03
CA CYS A 17 28.19 4.62 1.36
C CYS A 17 29.15 3.74 2.15
N GLY A 18 29.85 4.34 3.12
CA GLY A 18 30.81 3.66 3.99
C GLY A 18 30.12 2.79 5.03
N LEU A 19 30.52 1.52 5.06
CA LEU A 19 30.27 0.55 6.14
C LEU A 19 31.23 0.83 7.30
N LEU A 20 30.73 0.81 8.52
CA LEU A 20 31.52 0.62 9.73
C LEU A 20 30.94 -0.55 10.51
N SER A 21 31.60 -1.70 10.37
CA SER A 21 31.49 -2.85 11.28
C SER A 21 32.59 -2.74 12.33
N SER A 22 32.26 -2.98 13.58
CA SER A 22 33.24 -3.51 14.54
C SER A 22 32.56 -4.57 15.40
N ALA A 23 33.18 -5.74 15.42
CA ALA A 23 32.91 -6.86 16.29
C ALA A 23 33.96 -6.86 17.40
N ALA A 24 33.58 -7.25 18.61
CA ALA A 24 34.50 -7.76 19.63
C ALA A 24 33.77 -8.81 20.49
N CYS A 25 34.40 -9.97 20.62
CA CYS A 25 34.01 -11.13 21.44
C CYS A 25 34.71 -11.11 22.81
N GLY A 26 34.17 -11.88 23.77
CA GLY A 26 34.84 -12.44 24.96
C GLY A 26 34.04 -12.22 26.25
N ASP A 27 33.20 -13.19 26.68
CA ASP A 27 33.44 -14.21 27.75
C ASP A 27 33.45 -13.61 29.19
N GLN A 28 32.82 -14.14 30.26
CA GLN A 28 32.27 -15.47 30.59
C GLN A 28 31.47 -15.40 31.93
N LYS A 29 30.61 -16.42 32.15
CA LYS A 29 30.20 -17.08 33.43
C LYS A 29 29.17 -16.45 34.38
N GLY A 30 28.16 -17.28 34.72
CA GLY A 30 27.50 -17.28 36.03
C GLY A 30 26.00 -17.63 36.01
N ALA A 31 25.65 -18.92 36.03
CA ALA A 31 24.33 -19.39 36.49
C ALA A 31 24.32 -19.51 38.03
N PRO A 32 23.15 -19.48 38.69
CA PRO A 32 22.58 -20.78 39.09
C PRO A 32 21.05 -20.87 38.99
N ALA A 33 20.60 -22.13 39.11
CA ALA A 33 19.26 -22.64 38.94
C ALA A 33 18.31 -22.40 40.12
N THR A 34 17.01 -22.58 39.85
CA THR A 34 15.86 -23.07 40.67
C THR A 34 14.60 -22.26 40.28
N LYS A 35 13.38 -22.76 40.17
CA LYS A 35 12.72 -24.03 40.52
C LYS A 35 11.54 -24.22 39.56
N SER A 36 11.20 -25.48 39.33
CA SER A 36 9.94 -25.95 38.75
C SER A 36 8.73 -25.45 39.55
N ASP A 37 7.68 -25.00 38.87
CA ASP A 37 6.31 -25.22 39.33
C ASP A 37 5.39 -25.50 38.14
N SER A 38 4.83 -26.70 38.18
CA SER A 38 3.80 -27.22 37.31
C SER A 38 2.43 -26.73 37.77
N LEU A 39 1.67 -26.07 36.88
CA LEU A 39 0.22 -26.02 37.02
C LEU A 39 -0.42 -26.33 35.67
N ALA A 40 -0.98 -27.54 35.61
CA ALA A 40 -1.95 -27.95 34.62
C ALA A 40 -3.24 -27.15 34.82
N GLN A 41 -3.82 -26.58 33.75
CA GLN A 41 -5.26 -26.40 33.70
C GLN A 41 -5.84 -26.33 32.29
N LYS A 42 -6.63 -27.36 32.01
CA LYS A 42 -7.89 -27.40 31.26
C LYS A 42 -7.95 -26.82 29.85
N ARG A 43 -8.01 -27.77 28.90
CA ARG A 43 -8.74 -27.63 27.62
C ARG A 43 -10.17 -27.14 27.87
N ALA A 44 -10.55 -26.08 27.16
CA ALA A 44 -11.93 -25.79 26.82
C ALA A 44 -11.96 -25.51 25.31
N GLY A 45 -12.54 -26.45 24.56
CA GLY A 45 -12.94 -26.21 23.18
C GLY A 45 -14.11 -25.23 23.18
N GLY A 46 -14.02 -24.24 22.30
CA GLY A 46 -15.08 -23.29 22.03
C GLY A 46 -14.95 -22.84 20.59
N ASP A 47 -15.85 -23.35 19.75
CA ASP A 47 -16.03 -22.94 18.36
C ASP A 47 -16.17 -21.42 18.28
N SER A 48 -15.14 -20.76 17.75
CA SER A 48 -15.24 -19.38 17.27
C SER A 48 -15.56 -19.41 15.78
N ALA A 49 -16.82 -19.67 15.45
CA ALA A 49 -17.34 -19.36 14.13
C ALA A 49 -17.17 -17.84 13.90
N GLY A 50 -16.45 -17.48 12.85
CA GLY A 50 -16.08 -16.11 12.53
C GLY A 50 -17.31 -15.20 12.44
N ARG A 51 -17.37 -14.19 13.30
CA ARG A 51 -18.23 -13.03 13.08
C ARG A 51 -17.63 -12.24 11.92
N THR A 52 -18.13 -12.53 10.72
CA THR A 52 -17.90 -11.73 9.52
C THR A 52 -18.22 -10.27 9.85
N LEU A 53 -17.30 -9.34 9.55
CA LEU A 53 -17.58 -7.91 9.55
C LEU A 53 -18.84 -7.72 8.70
N ALA A 54 -19.94 -7.29 9.31
CA ALA A 54 -21.20 -7.04 8.62
C ALA A 54 -21.02 -5.77 7.76
N VAL A 55 -20.40 -5.93 6.61
CA VAL A 55 -20.45 -4.97 5.51
C VAL A 55 -21.87 -5.07 4.95
N GLN A 56 -22.64 -3.99 5.05
CA GLN A 56 -24.00 -3.95 4.53
C GLN A 56 -24.02 -4.32 3.03
N PRO A 57 -25.11 -4.95 2.52
CA PRO A 57 -25.22 -5.27 1.10
C PRO A 57 -25.09 -3.98 0.27
N ASN A 58 -24.13 -3.96 -0.67
CA ASN A 58 -23.94 -2.83 -1.57
C ASN A 58 -25.18 -2.65 -2.46
N ALA A 59 -25.96 -1.59 -2.18
CA ALA A 59 -26.87 -1.02 -3.17
C ALA A 59 -26.08 -0.52 -4.39
N PRO A 60 -26.68 -0.46 -5.60
CA PRO A 60 -26.01 0.09 -6.77
C PRO A 60 -25.45 1.48 -6.46
N ALA A 61 -24.19 1.71 -6.85
CA ALA A 61 -23.45 2.94 -6.54
C ALA A 61 -24.26 4.17 -6.99
N LYS A 62 -24.76 4.94 -6.02
CA LYS A 62 -25.33 6.26 -6.29
C LYS A 62 -24.21 7.14 -6.88
N PRO A 63 -24.55 8.12 -7.75
CA PRO A 63 -23.60 9.15 -8.13
C PRO A 63 -22.96 9.73 -6.87
N ASP A 64 -21.65 9.92 -6.92
CA ASP A 64 -20.85 10.40 -5.81
C ASP A 64 -21.48 11.66 -5.22
N ALA A 65 -21.93 11.59 -3.96
CA ALA A 65 -22.58 12.72 -3.30
C ALA A 65 -21.66 13.96 -3.34
N ALA A 66 -22.28 15.14 -3.38
CA ALA A 66 -21.55 16.39 -3.25
C ALA A 66 -20.80 16.36 -1.90
N LEU A 67 -19.49 16.60 -1.96
CA LEU A 67 -18.68 16.71 -0.75
C LEU A 67 -19.12 17.93 0.05
N PRO A 68 -18.97 17.90 1.39
CA PRO A 68 -19.14 19.10 2.20
C PRO A 68 -18.30 20.25 1.61
N ASP A 69 -18.81 21.47 1.67
CA ASP A 69 -18.06 22.65 1.22
C ASP A 69 -16.96 22.97 2.25
N ALA A 70 -15.88 22.19 2.16
CA ALA A 70 -14.73 22.31 3.02
C ALA A 70 -13.79 23.38 2.45
N GLN A 71 -13.51 24.40 3.24
CA GLN A 71 -12.53 25.42 2.90
C GLN A 71 -11.15 24.77 2.71
N LEU A 72 -10.59 24.93 1.51
CA LEU A 72 -9.26 24.44 1.20
C LEU A 72 -8.21 25.29 1.92
N PRO A 73 -7.11 24.69 2.40
CA PRO A 73 -6.03 25.45 3.00
C PRO A 73 -5.42 26.41 1.96
N LYS A 74 -4.94 27.58 2.41
CA LYS A 74 -4.18 28.48 1.55
C LYS A 74 -2.85 27.83 1.20
N ARG A 75 -2.59 27.64 -0.10
CA ARG A 75 -1.32 27.10 -0.61
C ARG A 75 -0.60 28.11 -1.51
N PRO A 76 0.71 27.93 -1.76
CA PRO A 76 1.41 28.63 -2.82
C PRO A 76 0.67 28.56 -4.16
N ARG A 77 0.91 29.54 -5.03
CA ARG A 77 0.22 29.66 -6.33
C ARG A 77 0.35 28.39 -7.18
N HIS A 78 1.54 27.78 -7.23
CA HIS A 78 1.78 26.61 -8.07
C HIS A 78 0.98 25.39 -7.60
N ASP A 79 0.90 25.13 -6.28
CA ASP A 79 0.05 24.09 -5.71
C ASP A 79 -1.44 24.32 -5.99
N SER A 80 -1.88 25.58 -5.83
CA SER A 80 -3.28 25.95 -6.07
C SER A 80 -3.66 25.77 -7.55
N VAL A 81 -2.73 26.08 -8.47
CA VAL A 81 -2.91 25.87 -9.92
C VAL A 81 -2.94 24.39 -10.26
N ALA A 82 -2.06 23.58 -9.67
CA ALA A 82 -2.04 22.13 -9.86
C ALA A 82 -3.31 21.45 -9.31
N LEU A 83 -3.82 21.88 -8.15
CA LEU A 83 -5.12 21.40 -7.67
C LEU A 83 -6.26 21.82 -8.61
N ALA A 84 -6.25 23.07 -9.07
CA ALA A 84 -7.26 23.56 -9.98
C ALA A 84 -7.27 22.80 -11.31
N SER A 85 -6.11 22.41 -11.87
CA SER A 85 -6.05 21.59 -13.08
C SER A 85 -6.66 20.21 -12.85
N MET A 86 -6.52 19.63 -11.66
CA MET A 86 -7.17 18.34 -11.32
C MET A 86 -8.69 18.42 -11.23
N THR A 87 -9.22 19.58 -10.82
CA THR A 87 -10.67 19.79 -10.68
C THR A 87 -11.36 20.18 -11.99
N LYS A 88 -10.61 20.65 -12.99
CA LYS A 88 -11.17 20.96 -14.29
C LYS A 88 -11.58 19.67 -14.98
N PRO A 89 -12.80 19.59 -15.53
CA PRO A 89 -13.22 18.44 -16.32
C PRO A 89 -12.23 18.21 -17.46
N ASP A 90 -11.67 17.01 -17.51
CA ASP A 90 -10.90 16.50 -18.65
C ASP A 90 -11.80 15.52 -19.36
N THR A 91 -12.58 16.00 -20.33
CA THR A 91 -13.60 15.18 -20.98
C THR A 91 -13.04 13.92 -21.67
N ALA A 92 -11.75 13.86 -22.00
CA ALA A 92 -11.14 12.68 -22.60
C ALA A 92 -10.78 11.63 -21.56
N LEU A 93 -10.18 12.02 -20.43
CA LEU A 93 -9.83 11.10 -19.35
C LEU A 93 -11.03 10.76 -18.47
N ASP A 94 -11.91 11.72 -18.19
CA ASP A 94 -13.09 11.53 -17.34
C ASP A 94 -14.04 10.48 -17.94
N LYS A 95 -14.15 10.40 -19.28
CA LYS A 95 -14.94 9.35 -19.98
C LYS A 95 -14.39 7.94 -19.79
N LYS A 96 -13.14 7.79 -19.36
CA LYS A 96 -12.54 6.48 -19.06
C LYS A 96 -12.87 5.99 -17.65
N TRP A 97 -13.55 6.81 -16.84
CA TRP A 97 -13.92 6.51 -15.46
C TRP A 97 -15.44 6.61 -15.25
N PRO A 98 -16.04 5.78 -14.39
CA PRO A 98 -15.45 4.58 -13.78
C PRO A 98 -15.14 3.52 -14.85
N VAL A 99 -14.13 2.68 -14.61
CA VAL A 99 -13.80 1.60 -15.54
C VAL A 99 -14.87 0.51 -15.44
N PRO A 100 -15.45 0.05 -16.56
CA PRO A 100 -16.39 -1.07 -16.54
C PRO A 100 -15.76 -2.32 -15.91
N GLY A 101 -16.49 -2.94 -14.99
CA GLY A 101 -16.05 -4.14 -14.31
C GLY A 101 -17.24 -5.04 -13.92
N PRO A 102 -16.96 -6.21 -13.36
CA PRO A 102 -18.01 -7.11 -12.87
C PRO A 102 -18.83 -6.45 -11.77
N ALA A 103 -20.08 -6.89 -11.60
CA ALA A 103 -20.93 -6.45 -10.50
C ALA A 103 -20.27 -6.79 -9.16
N ALA A 104 -20.32 -5.85 -8.21
CA ALA A 104 -19.78 -6.05 -6.87
C ALA A 104 -20.57 -7.15 -6.15
N LEU A 105 -19.86 -8.15 -5.63
CA LEU A 105 -20.46 -9.17 -4.76
C LEU A 105 -20.70 -8.62 -3.34
N PRO A 106 -21.57 -9.26 -2.55
CA PRO A 106 -21.73 -8.92 -1.13
C PRO A 106 -20.39 -8.89 -0.38
N GLY A 107 -20.19 -7.87 0.46
CA GLY A 107 -18.95 -7.68 1.20
C GLY A 107 -17.82 -7.00 0.43
N ALA A 108 -18.00 -6.64 -0.84
CA ALA A 108 -17.06 -5.79 -1.56
C ALA A 108 -16.87 -4.44 -0.85
N LEU A 109 -15.61 -4.02 -0.67
CA LEU A 109 -15.27 -2.78 0.02
C LEU A 109 -15.59 -1.55 -0.83
N PHE A 110 -15.26 -1.59 -2.12
CA PHE A 110 -15.44 -0.46 -3.04
C PHE A 110 -16.62 -0.66 -3.99
N PRO A 111 -17.30 0.42 -4.45
CA PRO A 111 -17.04 1.83 -4.12
C PRO A 111 -17.72 2.32 -2.83
N GLY A 112 -18.42 1.44 -2.09
CA GLY A 112 -19.26 1.81 -0.95
C GLY A 112 -18.51 2.37 0.27
N ASN A 113 -17.23 2.03 0.45
CA ASN A 113 -16.42 2.42 1.59
C ASN A 113 -15.14 3.14 1.16
N ARG A 114 -14.50 3.82 2.11
CA ARG A 114 -13.10 4.28 2.01
C ARG A 114 -12.24 3.51 3.00
N VAL A 115 -11.07 3.07 2.57
CA VAL A 115 -10.08 2.44 3.45
C VAL A 115 -9.01 3.48 3.80
N VAL A 116 -8.65 3.58 5.08
CA VAL A 116 -7.52 4.39 5.57
C VAL A 116 -6.53 3.46 6.24
N ALA A 117 -5.35 3.32 5.65
CA ALA A 117 -4.34 2.34 6.00
C ALA A 117 -3.09 3.00 6.59
N PHE A 118 -2.55 2.43 7.66
CA PHE A 118 -1.21 2.72 8.15
C PHE A 118 -0.23 1.68 7.62
N TYR A 119 0.80 2.15 6.92
CA TYR A 119 1.74 1.32 6.19
C TYR A 119 3.05 1.11 6.95
N GLY A 120 3.64 -0.07 6.80
CA GLY A 120 5.06 -0.25 7.05
C GLY A 120 5.49 -1.62 7.52
N ASN A 121 6.60 -1.67 8.25
CA ASN A 121 7.09 -2.87 8.91
C ASN A 121 7.50 -2.55 10.36
N PRO A 122 6.92 -3.22 11.38
CA PRO A 122 7.18 -2.87 12.78
C PRO A 122 8.62 -3.11 13.25
N LEU A 123 9.43 -3.83 12.48
CA LEU A 123 10.86 -4.02 12.77
C LEU A 123 11.74 -2.87 12.26
N SER A 124 11.17 -1.85 11.62
CA SER A 124 11.94 -0.75 11.06
C SER A 124 11.28 0.60 11.28
N LYS A 125 11.96 1.48 12.01
CA LYS A 125 11.57 2.88 12.21
C LYS A 125 11.65 3.74 10.94
N LYS A 126 12.17 3.20 9.84
CA LYS A 126 12.38 3.90 8.56
C LYS A 126 11.46 3.42 7.45
N MET A 127 10.66 2.38 7.70
CA MET A 127 9.79 1.77 6.70
C MET A 127 8.32 1.99 7.06
N GLY A 128 7.96 3.21 7.44
CA GLY A 128 6.59 3.64 7.64
C GLY A 128 6.09 3.63 9.08
N VAL A 129 4.96 4.32 9.26
CA VAL A 129 4.30 4.61 10.54
C VAL A 129 4.10 3.39 11.45
N LEU A 130 3.95 2.17 10.90
CA LEU A 130 3.81 0.95 11.71
C LEU A 130 5.02 0.63 12.58
N GLY A 131 6.24 0.99 12.14
CA GLY A 131 7.48 0.75 12.87
C GLY A 131 8.05 1.99 13.55
N GLU A 132 7.51 3.17 13.27
CA GLU A 132 8.03 4.42 13.80
C GLU A 132 7.59 4.69 15.24
N TYR A 133 6.35 4.33 15.59
CA TYR A 133 5.74 4.65 16.89
C TYR A 133 5.42 3.38 17.70
N PRO A 134 5.35 3.47 19.04
CA PRO A 134 4.77 2.41 19.87
C PRO A 134 3.35 2.04 19.41
N LYS A 135 3.01 0.75 19.51
CA LYS A 135 1.75 0.18 19.01
C LYS A 135 0.51 1.02 19.37
N ASP A 136 0.32 1.33 20.65
CA ASP A 136 -0.91 2.00 21.09
C ASP A 136 -0.98 3.45 20.60
N GLN A 137 0.16 4.15 20.54
CA GLN A 137 0.25 5.48 19.94
C GLN A 137 -0.06 5.44 18.44
N MET A 138 0.54 4.50 17.70
CA MET A 138 0.28 4.29 16.27
C MET A 138 -1.21 4.04 16.00
N LEU A 139 -1.83 3.18 16.82
CA LEU A 139 -3.24 2.84 16.69
C LEU A 139 -4.18 4.02 17.02
N GLN A 140 -3.81 4.92 17.94
CA GLN A 140 -4.55 6.16 18.19
C GLN A 140 -4.40 7.16 17.04
N MET A 141 -3.21 7.26 16.45
CA MET A 141 -2.99 8.08 15.26
C MET A 141 -3.84 7.58 14.07
N LEU A 142 -4.00 6.26 13.92
CA LEU A 142 -4.89 5.68 12.91
C LEU A 142 -6.35 6.09 13.14
N ASP A 143 -6.85 6.01 14.38
CA ASP A 143 -8.22 6.44 14.72
C ASP A 143 -8.44 7.92 14.36
N HIS A 144 -7.43 8.77 14.62
CA HIS A 144 -7.47 10.19 14.29
C HIS A 144 -7.59 10.42 12.77
N GLU A 145 -6.77 9.74 11.95
CA GLU A 145 -6.87 9.88 10.49
C GLU A 145 -8.19 9.33 9.95
N VAL A 146 -8.67 8.19 10.47
CA VAL A 146 -10.01 7.66 10.14
C VAL A 146 -11.11 8.68 10.40
N ALA A 147 -11.10 9.32 11.58
CA ALA A 147 -12.08 10.34 11.92
C ALA A 147 -11.99 11.58 11.00
N ARG A 148 -10.78 11.99 10.61
CA ARG A 148 -10.58 13.10 9.66
C ARG A 148 -11.16 12.78 8.28
N TRP A 149 -10.93 11.58 7.78
CA TRP A 149 -11.49 11.15 6.49
C TRP A 149 -13.01 11.01 6.54
N GLN A 150 -13.55 10.47 7.64
CA GLN A 150 -15.00 10.32 7.83
C GLN A 150 -15.70 11.69 7.88
N LYS A 151 -15.06 12.68 8.51
CA LYS A 151 -15.55 14.06 8.55
C LYS A 151 -15.50 14.72 7.17
N ALA A 152 -14.44 14.46 6.40
CA ALA A 152 -14.23 15.10 5.10
C ALA A 152 -15.18 14.55 4.01
N ASP A 153 -15.60 13.29 4.11
CA ASP A 153 -16.60 12.69 3.22
C ASP A 153 -17.51 11.74 4.01
N PRO A 154 -18.58 12.28 4.63
CA PRO A 154 -19.54 11.48 5.41
C PRO A 154 -20.32 10.45 4.59
N SER A 155 -20.32 10.57 3.25
CA SER A 155 -21.07 9.67 2.37
C SER A 155 -20.44 8.30 2.21
N LYS A 156 -19.16 8.15 2.59
CA LYS A 156 -18.43 6.88 2.53
C LYS A 156 -17.96 6.50 3.94
N PRO A 157 -18.48 5.41 4.52
CA PRO A 157 -17.93 4.85 5.75
C PRO A 157 -16.43 4.57 5.61
N VAL A 158 -15.65 4.96 6.62
CA VAL A 158 -14.20 4.76 6.63
C VAL A 158 -13.83 3.51 7.43
N ILE A 159 -13.09 2.60 6.80
CA ILE A 159 -12.59 1.35 7.39
C ILE A 159 -11.11 1.53 7.73
N PRO A 160 -10.69 1.38 9.00
CA PRO A 160 -9.27 1.38 9.37
C PRO A 160 -8.56 0.17 8.76
N ALA A 161 -7.29 0.33 8.42
CA ALA A 161 -6.46 -0.77 7.97
C ALA A 161 -5.02 -0.68 8.48
N LEU A 162 -4.39 -1.84 8.65
CA LEU A 162 -2.94 -1.95 8.79
C LEU A 162 -2.40 -2.63 7.54
N HIS A 163 -1.35 -2.06 6.97
CA HIS A 163 -0.73 -2.52 5.73
C HIS A 163 0.74 -2.85 5.97
N VAL A 164 1.06 -4.14 6.04
CA VAL A 164 2.36 -4.64 6.47
C VAL A 164 3.18 -5.21 5.32
N ILE A 165 4.44 -4.80 5.23
CA ILE A 165 5.41 -5.43 4.33
C ILE A 165 5.93 -6.73 4.93
N VAL A 166 5.49 -7.86 4.37
CA VAL A 166 5.89 -9.19 4.87
C VAL A 166 6.98 -9.84 4.03
N THR A 167 7.08 -9.46 2.75
CA THR A 167 8.23 -9.78 1.92
C THR A 167 8.94 -8.48 1.63
N VAL A 168 10.11 -8.29 2.24
CA VAL A 168 10.84 -7.02 2.24
C VAL A 168 12.02 -7.13 1.30
N ALA A 169 12.11 -6.26 0.29
CA ALA A 169 13.26 -6.23 -0.59
C ALA A 169 14.53 -5.84 0.17
N GLN A 170 15.66 -6.42 -0.23
CA GLN A 170 16.95 -6.26 0.45
C GLN A 170 18.00 -5.72 -0.52
N GLY A 171 18.88 -4.85 -0.01
CA GLY A 171 20.04 -4.39 -0.76
C GLY A 171 21.12 -5.47 -0.92
N ALA A 172 21.13 -6.48 -0.04
CA ALA A 172 22.05 -7.60 -0.08
C ALA A 172 21.33 -8.91 -0.48
N PRO A 173 22.01 -9.84 -1.18
CA PRO A 173 21.45 -11.15 -1.46
C PRO A 173 21.31 -11.95 -0.16
N GLY A 174 20.12 -12.49 0.10
CA GLY A 174 19.97 -13.59 1.05
C GLY A 174 20.56 -14.90 0.49
N LYS A 175 20.53 -15.99 1.27
CA LYS A 175 21.01 -17.32 0.83
C LYS A 175 20.54 -17.76 -0.57
N PRO A 176 19.26 -17.57 -0.97
CA PRO A 176 18.81 -17.96 -2.31
C PRO A 176 19.14 -16.93 -3.42
N GLY A 177 19.88 -15.86 -3.12
CA GLY A 177 20.23 -14.83 -4.11
C GLY A 177 19.06 -13.95 -4.58
N LEU A 178 17.90 -14.00 -3.91
CA LEU A 178 16.66 -13.34 -4.34
C LEU A 178 16.51 -11.88 -3.85
N TYR A 179 17.42 -11.36 -3.03
CA TYR A 179 17.36 -9.97 -2.53
C TYR A 179 16.03 -9.63 -1.84
N ARG A 180 15.53 -10.56 -1.02
CA ARG A 180 14.29 -10.39 -0.25
C ARG A 180 14.34 -11.16 1.06
N LEU A 181 13.73 -10.60 2.08
CA LEU A 181 13.57 -11.20 3.41
C LEU A 181 12.08 -11.41 3.69
N GLN A 182 11.71 -12.65 4.04
CA GLN A 182 10.34 -12.99 4.43
C GLN A 182 10.20 -12.86 5.95
N MET A 183 9.19 -12.12 6.40
CA MET A 183 8.86 -11.97 7.81
C MET A 183 8.30 -13.27 8.38
N ARG A 184 8.48 -13.45 9.70
CA ARG A 184 7.93 -14.61 10.41
C ARG A 184 6.43 -14.52 10.50
N ASP A 185 5.75 -15.63 10.31
CA ASP A 185 4.30 -15.78 10.44
C ASP A 185 3.77 -15.27 11.80
N SER A 186 4.57 -15.41 12.87
CA SER A 186 4.22 -14.88 14.20
C SER A 186 4.06 -13.36 14.22
N MET A 187 4.92 -12.63 13.50
CA MET A 187 4.82 -11.17 13.39
C MET A 187 3.58 -10.79 12.57
N VAL A 188 3.33 -11.49 11.45
CA VAL A 188 2.15 -11.23 10.61
C VAL A 188 0.87 -11.41 11.42
N ASN A 189 0.78 -12.51 12.19
CA ASN A 189 -0.36 -12.78 13.07
C ASN A 189 -0.50 -11.77 14.21
N GLU A 190 0.60 -11.29 14.77
CA GLU A 190 0.58 -10.25 15.80
C GLU A 190 -0.05 -8.97 15.26
N ILE A 191 0.40 -8.47 14.11
CA ILE A 191 -0.13 -7.22 13.54
C ILE A 191 -1.56 -7.41 13.04
N TYR A 192 -1.89 -8.58 12.48
CA TYR A 192 -3.26 -8.92 12.13
C TYR A 192 -4.19 -8.87 13.34
N SER A 193 -3.73 -9.28 14.53
CA SER A 193 -4.51 -9.14 15.77
C SER A 193 -4.80 -7.68 16.12
N TRP A 194 -3.90 -6.75 15.80
CA TRP A 194 -4.10 -5.31 16.01
C TRP A 194 -5.16 -4.75 15.05
N ALA A 195 -5.13 -5.15 13.78
CA ALA A 195 -6.15 -4.78 12.80
C ALA A 195 -7.54 -5.25 13.23
N LYS A 196 -7.65 -6.51 13.72
CA LYS A 196 -8.89 -7.06 14.27
C LYS A 196 -9.39 -6.30 15.49
N ALA A 197 -8.49 -5.90 16.41
CA ALA A 197 -8.85 -5.09 17.57
C ALA A 197 -9.47 -3.73 17.18
N LYS A 198 -9.11 -3.21 16.00
CA LYS A 198 -9.69 -1.99 15.41
C LYS A 198 -10.93 -2.24 14.54
N LYS A 199 -11.40 -3.50 14.44
CA LYS A 199 -12.45 -3.90 13.49
C LYS A 199 -12.13 -3.46 12.05
N GLY A 200 -10.84 -3.43 11.72
CA GLY A 200 -10.31 -3.01 10.44
C GLY A 200 -9.99 -4.18 9.52
N VAL A 201 -9.45 -3.86 8.36
CA VAL A 201 -8.92 -4.85 7.40
C VAL A 201 -7.39 -4.87 7.44
N PHE A 202 -6.79 -5.92 6.91
CA PHE A 202 -5.35 -6.12 6.95
C PHE A 202 -4.80 -6.34 5.53
N PHE A 203 -3.75 -5.60 5.16
CA PHE A 203 -3.06 -5.78 3.88
C PHE A 203 -1.67 -6.36 4.10
N ILE A 204 -1.35 -7.36 3.30
CA ILE A 204 -0.03 -7.99 3.24
C ILE A 204 0.65 -7.51 1.97
N ASP A 205 1.76 -6.79 2.10
CA ASP A 205 2.57 -6.28 0.99
C ASP A 205 3.75 -7.19 0.68
N VAL A 206 4.05 -7.34 -0.61
CA VAL A 206 5.22 -8.04 -1.12
C VAL A 206 6.10 -7.18 -2.03
N GLN A 207 7.34 -7.02 -1.58
CA GLN A 207 8.47 -6.48 -2.34
C GLN A 207 9.38 -7.64 -2.75
N VAL A 208 9.09 -8.23 -3.92
CA VAL A 208 9.60 -9.57 -4.31
C VAL A 208 11.11 -9.63 -4.58
N GLY A 209 11.80 -8.50 -4.72
CA GLY A 209 13.21 -8.46 -5.07
C GLY A 209 13.45 -9.11 -6.44
N LYS A 210 14.37 -10.06 -6.53
CA LYS A 210 14.61 -10.85 -7.77
C LYS A 210 13.70 -12.08 -7.90
N SER A 211 12.74 -12.26 -6.99
CA SER A 211 11.73 -13.32 -7.07
C SER A 211 10.55 -12.88 -7.95
N THR A 212 9.51 -13.70 -8.01
CA THR A 212 8.26 -13.42 -8.74
C THR A 212 7.04 -13.53 -7.82
N LEU A 213 5.92 -12.92 -8.20
CA LEU A 213 4.66 -13.07 -7.45
C LEU A 213 4.24 -14.54 -7.34
N GLN A 214 4.42 -15.29 -8.42
CA GLN A 214 4.13 -16.72 -8.52
C GLN A 214 4.89 -17.55 -7.47
N ALA A 215 6.13 -17.17 -7.15
CA ALA A 215 6.96 -17.87 -6.18
C ALA A 215 6.69 -17.42 -4.73
N GLU A 216 6.33 -16.15 -4.52
CA GLU A 216 6.21 -15.58 -3.18
C GLU A 216 4.79 -15.71 -2.59
N LEU A 217 3.74 -15.54 -3.39
CA LEU A 217 2.36 -15.48 -2.90
C LEU A 217 1.79 -16.81 -2.36
N PRO A 218 2.14 -18.01 -2.88
CA PRO A 218 1.60 -19.26 -2.35
C PRO A 218 1.84 -19.47 -0.85
N ARG A 219 2.99 -19.00 -0.32
CA ARG A 219 3.30 -19.04 1.11
C ARG A 219 2.30 -18.24 1.95
N LEU A 220 1.74 -17.17 1.39
CA LEU A 220 0.85 -16.25 2.07
C LEU A 220 -0.62 -16.69 2.04
N ARG A 221 -0.93 -17.79 1.33
CA ARG A 221 -2.30 -18.33 1.24
C ARG A 221 -2.98 -18.49 2.60
N PRO A 222 -2.36 -19.08 3.65
CA PRO A 222 -3.03 -19.25 4.94
C PRO A 222 -3.53 -17.93 5.56
N PHE A 223 -2.85 -16.82 5.30
CA PHE A 223 -3.32 -15.50 5.74
C PHE A 223 -4.45 -14.98 4.86
N LEU A 224 -4.31 -15.09 3.54
CA LEU A 224 -5.28 -14.58 2.56
C LEU A 224 -6.62 -15.33 2.58
N GLU A 225 -6.67 -16.54 3.15
CA GLU A 225 -7.90 -17.27 3.43
C GLU A 225 -8.78 -16.60 4.50
N ASN A 226 -8.24 -15.70 5.33
CA ASN A 226 -9.04 -14.90 6.25
C ASN A 226 -9.82 -13.84 5.47
N PRO A 227 -11.13 -13.64 5.71
CA PRO A 227 -11.99 -12.79 4.87
C PRO A 227 -11.54 -11.33 4.79
N ASP A 228 -11.01 -10.78 5.89
CA ASP A 228 -10.57 -9.40 6.10
C ASP A 228 -9.07 -9.16 5.79
N VAL A 229 -8.39 -10.16 5.24
CA VAL A 229 -6.99 -10.06 4.79
C VAL A 229 -6.93 -9.91 3.27
N HIS A 230 -6.16 -8.93 2.82
CA HIS A 230 -6.00 -8.49 1.45
C HIS A 230 -4.52 -8.45 1.05
N LEU A 231 -4.25 -8.25 -0.24
CA LEU A 231 -2.90 -8.29 -0.80
C LEU A 231 -2.52 -6.91 -1.36
N ALA A 232 -1.25 -6.58 -1.22
CA ALA A 232 -0.60 -5.52 -1.97
C ALA A 232 0.65 -6.06 -2.66
N VAL A 233 0.98 -5.45 -3.80
CA VAL A 233 2.21 -5.72 -4.53
C VAL A 233 2.91 -4.40 -4.84
N ASP A 234 4.22 -4.40 -4.68
CA ASP A 234 5.06 -3.23 -4.95
C ASP A 234 5.96 -3.48 -6.16
N PRO A 235 5.57 -2.99 -7.36
CA PRO A 235 6.39 -3.10 -8.54
C PRO A 235 7.74 -2.38 -8.44
N GLU A 236 7.92 -1.39 -7.54
CA GLU A 236 9.20 -0.68 -7.37
C GLU A 236 10.34 -1.66 -7.07
N PHE A 237 10.02 -2.73 -6.35
CA PHE A 237 10.98 -3.74 -5.93
C PHE A 237 10.87 -5.06 -6.70
N SER A 238 10.15 -5.09 -7.82
CA SER A 238 10.09 -6.25 -8.72
C SER A 238 11.24 -6.20 -9.72
N MET A 239 12.33 -6.88 -9.38
CA MET A 239 13.61 -6.80 -10.08
C MET A 239 13.91 -7.98 -10.99
N ALA A 240 13.10 -9.05 -10.96
CA ALA A 240 13.33 -10.26 -11.75
C ALA A 240 13.57 -9.99 -13.25
N PRO A 241 12.80 -9.13 -13.95
CA PRO A 241 13.03 -8.84 -15.36
C PRO A 241 14.40 -8.19 -15.64
N SER A 242 14.89 -7.43 -14.67
CA SER A 242 16.05 -6.55 -14.87
C SER A 242 17.34 -7.07 -14.23
N GLY A 243 17.22 -8.08 -13.35
CA GLY A 243 18.30 -8.65 -12.55
C GLY A 243 18.99 -7.68 -11.58
N ALA A 244 18.55 -6.42 -11.47
CA ALA A 244 19.22 -5.43 -10.64
C ALA A 244 18.95 -5.61 -9.14
N VAL A 245 19.79 -4.97 -8.34
CA VAL A 245 19.60 -4.92 -6.89
C VAL A 245 18.43 -3.97 -6.56
N PRO A 246 17.47 -4.38 -5.72
CA PRO A 246 16.39 -3.51 -5.28
C PRO A 246 16.90 -2.16 -4.74
N GLY A 247 16.20 -1.08 -5.04
CA GLY A 247 16.59 0.28 -4.64
C GLY A 247 17.67 0.95 -5.48
N THR A 248 18.27 0.25 -6.46
CA THR A 248 19.22 0.88 -7.41
C THR A 248 18.55 1.43 -8.67
N LYS A 249 17.38 0.90 -9.01
CA LYS A 249 16.45 1.41 -10.03
C LYS A 249 15.04 0.93 -9.72
N ILE A 250 14.05 1.61 -10.27
CA ILE A 250 12.64 1.23 -10.15
C ILE A 250 12.39 -0.07 -10.94
N GLY A 251 11.82 -1.04 -10.27
CA GLY A 251 11.39 -2.33 -10.82
C GLY A 251 10.13 -2.23 -11.69
N THR A 252 9.60 -3.39 -12.05
CA THR A 252 8.40 -3.47 -12.89
C THR A 252 7.63 -4.77 -12.69
N LEU A 253 6.31 -4.68 -12.79
CA LEU A 253 5.41 -5.80 -12.99
C LEU A 253 4.63 -5.57 -14.28
N ASP A 254 4.35 -6.65 -15.00
CA ASP A 254 3.47 -6.59 -16.16
C ASP A 254 2.03 -6.94 -15.77
N ALA A 255 1.06 -6.55 -16.59
CA ALA A 255 -0.33 -6.97 -16.42
C ALA A 255 -0.48 -8.50 -16.31
N LYS A 256 0.38 -9.31 -16.95
CA LYS A 256 0.35 -10.78 -16.77
C LYS A 256 0.65 -11.20 -15.32
N ASP A 257 1.55 -10.49 -14.62
CA ASP A 257 1.95 -10.79 -13.25
C ASP A 257 0.83 -10.37 -12.29
N ILE A 258 0.25 -9.19 -12.53
CA ILE A 258 -0.92 -8.71 -11.78
C ILE A 258 -2.12 -9.63 -11.99
N ASN A 259 -2.38 -10.06 -13.23
CA ASN A 259 -3.45 -11.01 -13.54
C ASN A 259 -3.25 -12.38 -12.87
N TRP A 260 -2.00 -12.79 -12.66
CA TRP A 260 -1.72 -13.99 -11.88
C TRP A 260 -2.13 -13.80 -10.41
N ALA A 261 -1.79 -12.66 -9.81
CA ALA A 261 -2.21 -12.34 -8.43
C ALA A 261 -3.74 -12.20 -8.30
N VAL A 262 -4.41 -11.60 -9.30
CA VAL A 262 -5.87 -11.55 -9.37
C VAL A 262 -6.45 -12.96 -9.37
N ASN A 263 -5.99 -13.84 -10.25
CA ASN A 263 -6.49 -15.22 -10.32
C ASN A 263 -6.23 -16.01 -9.03
N PHE A 264 -5.07 -15.80 -8.39
CA PHE A 264 -4.73 -16.43 -7.12
C PHE A 264 -5.70 -16.00 -5.99
N LEU A 265 -6.02 -14.71 -5.90
CA LEU A 265 -6.99 -14.20 -4.92
C LEU A 265 -8.42 -14.63 -5.23
N ASP A 266 -8.81 -14.64 -6.52
CA ASP A 266 -10.13 -15.08 -6.98
C ASP A 266 -10.37 -16.57 -6.65
N GLU A 267 -9.36 -17.41 -6.84
CA GLU A 267 -9.40 -18.82 -6.43
C GLU A 267 -9.61 -18.96 -4.92
N ILE A 268 -8.85 -18.22 -4.10
CA ILE A 268 -8.99 -18.24 -2.64
C ILE A 268 -10.41 -17.80 -2.23
N ALA A 269 -10.89 -16.70 -2.80
CA ALA A 269 -12.21 -16.14 -2.47
C ALA A 269 -13.34 -17.12 -2.79
N ARG A 270 -13.31 -17.74 -3.97
CA ARG A 270 -14.28 -18.77 -4.37
C ARG A 270 -14.19 -20.03 -3.52
N ALA A 271 -12.98 -20.57 -3.35
CA ALA A 271 -12.77 -21.83 -2.63
C ALA A 271 -13.16 -21.75 -1.16
N LYS A 272 -13.03 -20.57 -0.54
CA LYS A 272 -13.40 -20.33 0.86
C LYS A 272 -14.77 -19.69 1.05
N ASN A 273 -15.46 -19.33 -0.04
CA ASN A 273 -16.72 -18.59 0.00
C ASN A 273 -16.64 -17.34 0.88
N ILE A 274 -15.58 -16.55 0.71
CA ILE A 274 -15.31 -15.31 1.45
C ILE A 274 -15.58 -14.08 0.58
N PRO A 275 -15.77 -12.89 1.18
CA PRO A 275 -15.97 -11.66 0.42
C PRO A 275 -14.85 -11.37 -0.59
N PRO A 276 -15.12 -10.52 -1.60
CA PRO A 276 -14.10 -10.09 -2.56
C PRO A 276 -12.84 -9.58 -1.89
N LYS A 277 -11.69 -9.98 -2.44
CA LYS A 277 -10.37 -9.51 -2.02
C LYS A 277 -10.06 -8.17 -2.66
N VAL A 278 -9.25 -7.37 -1.97
CA VAL A 278 -8.63 -6.20 -2.56
C VAL A 278 -7.18 -6.55 -2.93
N LEU A 279 -6.78 -6.16 -4.13
CA LEU A 279 -5.39 -6.14 -4.59
C LEU A 279 -4.95 -4.69 -4.75
N ILE A 280 -4.04 -4.22 -3.90
CA ILE A 280 -3.37 -2.93 -4.08
C ILE A 280 -2.16 -3.12 -5.00
N VAL A 281 -2.01 -2.26 -5.99
CA VAL A 281 -0.83 -2.18 -6.85
C VAL A 281 -0.23 -0.78 -6.72
N HIS A 282 0.97 -0.69 -6.16
CA HIS A 282 1.64 0.60 -5.99
C HIS A 282 2.19 1.13 -7.32
N ARG A 283 1.98 2.42 -7.61
CA ARG A 283 2.49 3.06 -8.83
C ARG A 283 2.74 4.55 -8.66
N PHE A 284 3.94 4.98 -9.00
CA PHE A 284 4.32 6.39 -9.09
C PHE A 284 5.15 6.74 -10.32
N THR A 285 5.32 5.78 -11.25
CA THR A 285 5.81 6.03 -12.61
C THR A 285 5.11 5.12 -13.61
N ARG A 286 5.06 5.50 -14.89
CA ARG A 286 4.42 4.69 -15.96
C ARG A 286 5.04 3.30 -16.11
N LYS A 287 6.36 3.18 -15.97
CA LYS A 287 7.09 1.92 -16.24
C LYS A 287 6.99 0.89 -15.12
N MET A 288 6.47 1.26 -13.94
CA MET A 288 6.25 0.32 -12.85
C MET A 288 5.22 -0.75 -13.20
N VAL A 289 4.21 -0.40 -14.00
CA VAL A 289 3.19 -1.35 -14.44
C VAL A 289 3.07 -1.30 -15.96
N THR A 290 3.60 -2.31 -16.64
CA THR A 290 3.47 -2.41 -18.10
C THR A 290 2.14 -3.05 -18.48
N ASN A 291 1.60 -2.63 -19.62
CA ASN A 291 0.36 -3.18 -20.18
C ASN A 291 -0.86 -3.08 -19.23
N ALA A 292 -0.92 -2.06 -18.37
CA ALA A 292 -1.96 -1.93 -17.33
C ALA A 292 -3.42 -2.07 -17.85
N LYS A 293 -3.67 -1.69 -19.11
CA LYS A 293 -4.97 -1.86 -19.79
C LYS A 293 -5.41 -3.33 -19.96
N ASP A 294 -4.48 -4.27 -19.87
CA ASP A 294 -4.70 -5.71 -20.05
C ASP A 294 -4.91 -6.42 -18.69
N ILE A 295 -4.96 -5.67 -17.58
CA ILE A 295 -5.39 -6.18 -16.28
C ILE A 295 -6.87 -6.56 -16.36
N ARG A 296 -7.21 -7.78 -15.95
CA ARG A 296 -8.55 -8.35 -16.00
C ARG A 296 -9.16 -8.37 -14.61
N PHE A 297 -10.46 -8.10 -14.54
CA PHE A 297 -11.21 -8.09 -13.30
C PHE A 297 -12.05 -9.36 -13.14
N THR A 298 -12.23 -9.77 -11.89
CA THR A 298 -13.18 -10.84 -11.52
C THR A 298 -14.16 -10.30 -10.48
N PRO A 299 -15.35 -10.89 -10.31
CA PRO A 299 -16.29 -10.48 -9.26
C PRO A 299 -15.72 -10.59 -7.84
N HIS A 300 -14.68 -11.40 -7.64
CA HIS A 300 -14.08 -11.68 -6.33
C HIS A 300 -12.82 -10.88 -6.03
N VAL A 301 -12.34 -10.02 -6.94
CA VAL A 301 -11.14 -9.21 -6.71
C VAL A 301 -11.35 -7.77 -7.18
N GLN A 302 -11.08 -6.83 -6.27
CA GLN A 302 -11.09 -5.40 -6.52
C GLN A 302 -9.65 -4.89 -6.62
N VAL A 303 -9.28 -4.37 -7.78
CA VAL A 303 -7.92 -3.88 -8.03
C VAL A 303 -7.87 -2.38 -7.80
N VAL A 304 -6.96 -1.95 -6.93
CA VAL A 304 -6.69 -0.54 -6.64
C VAL A 304 -5.32 -0.19 -7.17
N MET A 305 -5.23 0.84 -8.01
CA MET A 305 -3.96 1.44 -8.36
C MET A 305 -3.66 2.60 -7.40
N ASP A 306 -2.67 2.43 -6.54
CA ASP A 306 -2.32 3.36 -5.47
C ASP A 306 -1.20 4.30 -5.87
N MET A 307 -1.45 5.61 -5.83
CA MET A 307 -0.44 6.63 -6.14
C MET A 307 0.58 6.70 -4.99
N ASP A 308 1.74 6.09 -5.20
CA ASP A 308 2.80 5.88 -4.19
C ASP A 308 3.97 6.88 -4.36
N GLY A 309 3.69 8.09 -4.84
CA GLY A 309 4.69 9.14 -5.05
C GLY A 309 4.76 10.09 -3.86
N TRP A 310 5.97 10.39 -3.38
CA TRP A 310 6.19 11.41 -2.35
C TRP A 310 6.65 12.74 -2.94
N GLY A 311 6.39 13.82 -2.22
CA GLY A 311 6.87 15.15 -2.59
C GLY A 311 5.85 16.26 -2.30
N PRO A 312 6.13 17.47 -2.82
CA PRO A 312 5.23 18.61 -2.62
C PRO A 312 3.87 18.36 -3.27
N PRO A 313 2.82 19.09 -2.83
CA PRO A 313 1.44 18.93 -3.29
C PRO A 313 1.29 18.90 -4.82
N TRP A 314 1.84 19.89 -5.53
CA TRP A 314 1.77 19.95 -7.00
C TRP A 314 2.27 18.68 -7.67
N LEU A 315 3.39 18.11 -7.20
CA LEU A 315 4.00 16.92 -7.79
C LEU A 315 3.11 15.69 -7.54
N LYS A 316 2.46 15.61 -6.38
CA LYS A 316 1.52 14.53 -6.08
C LYS A 316 0.26 14.61 -6.95
N PHE A 317 -0.24 15.81 -7.22
CA PHE A 317 -1.35 16.03 -8.16
C PHE A 317 -0.97 15.61 -9.59
N ASP A 318 0.18 16.09 -10.07
CA ASP A 318 0.69 15.74 -11.40
C ASP A 318 0.94 14.23 -11.53
N SER A 319 1.52 13.60 -10.50
CA SER A 319 1.76 12.15 -10.47
C SER A 319 0.45 11.35 -10.48
N TYR A 320 -0.57 11.79 -9.74
CA TYR A 320 -1.89 11.17 -9.77
C TYR A 320 -2.54 11.28 -11.14
N HIS A 321 -2.46 12.47 -11.76
CA HIS A 321 -2.94 12.67 -13.12
C HIS A 321 -2.26 11.70 -14.10
N ASP A 322 -0.93 11.74 -14.13
CA ASP A 322 -0.13 11.10 -15.17
C ASP A 322 -0.04 9.59 -15.03
N TYR A 323 -0.03 9.10 -13.79
CA TYR A 323 0.22 7.69 -13.47
C TYR A 323 -0.99 7.00 -12.85
N VAL A 324 -2.12 7.67 -12.63
CA VAL A 324 -3.34 6.99 -12.16
C VAL A 324 -4.52 7.34 -13.05
N LYS A 325 -4.91 8.62 -13.14
CA LYS A 325 -6.05 9.06 -13.94
C LYS A 325 -5.89 8.71 -15.42
N ALA A 326 -4.71 8.96 -15.99
CA ALA A 326 -4.41 8.74 -17.41
C ALA A 326 -4.28 7.25 -17.80
N GLU A 327 -4.07 6.37 -16.82
CA GLU A 327 -3.88 4.92 -16.98
C GLU A 327 -4.90 4.14 -16.13
N PRO A 328 -6.19 4.16 -16.55
CA PRO A 328 -7.29 3.65 -15.74
C PRO A 328 -7.24 2.12 -15.54
N VAL A 329 -7.57 1.68 -14.32
CA VAL A 329 -7.66 0.26 -13.94
C VAL A 329 -9.04 -0.07 -13.37
N GLN A 330 -9.29 0.04 -12.06
CA GLN A 330 -10.64 -0.20 -11.53
C GLN A 330 -10.98 0.81 -10.43
N PHE A 331 -10.18 0.84 -9.37
CA PHE A 331 -10.26 1.83 -8.30
C PHE A 331 -8.92 2.52 -8.10
N THR A 332 -8.93 3.65 -7.39
CA THR A 332 -7.72 4.45 -7.15
C THR A 332 -7.41 4.58 -5.66
N GLY A 333 -6.11 4.59 -5.38
CA GLY A 333 -5.55 4.87 -4.08
C GLY A 333 -4.65 6.10 -4.10
N PHE A 334 -4.34 6.62 -2.92
CA PHE A 334 -3.44 7.75 -2.75
C PHE A 334 -2.65 7.63 -1.46
N LYS A 335 -1.33 7.71 -1.56
CA LYS A 335 -0.44 7.64 -0.41
C LYS A 335 0.03 9.02 0.05
N LEU A 336 0.07 9.20 1.36
CA LEU A 336 0.53 10.40 2.06
C LEU A 336 1.71 10.01 2.94
N PHE A 337 2.77 10.81 2.89
CA PHE A 337 3.99 10.54 3.67
C PHE A 337 4.15 11.61 4.74
N PHE A 338 4.09 11.23 6.02
CA PHE A 338 4.19 12.20 7.12
C PHE A 338 5.48 13.02 7.06
N HIS A 339 6.59 12.36 6.74
CA HIS A 339 7.92 12.97 6.67
C HIS A 339 8.37 13.30 5.26
N ASN A 340 8.15 12.41 4.27
CA ASN A 340 8.71 12.62 2.93
C ASN A 340 8.00 13.75 2.16
N ASP A 341 6.69 13.90 2.33
CA ASP A 341 5.94 14.99 1.67
C ASP A 341 6.28 16.35 2.29
N THR A 342 6.75 16.38 3.55
CA THR A 342 7.04 17.60 4.31
C THR A 342 8.53 17.93 4.41
N LYS A 343 9.40 17.05 3.89
CA LYS A 343 10.87 17.12 4.04
C LYS A 343 11.49 18.44 3.58
N LYS A 344 10.87 19.14 2.63
CA LYS A 344 11.34 20.42 2.07
C LYS A 344 10.60 21.64 2.63
N GLY A 345 9.80 21.46 3.69
CA GLY A 345 8.98 22.51 4.30
C GLY A 345 7.57 22.63 3.74
N ASP A 346 7.20 21.78 2.79
CA ASP A 346 5.84 21.74 2.23
C ASP A 346 4.85 21.15 3.24
N ALA A 347 3.59 21.62 3.19
CA ALA A 347 2.52 21.02 3.98
C ALA A 347 1.95 19.79 3.27
N MET A 348 1.75 18.70 4.01
CA MET A 348 1.07 17.50 3.50
C MET A 348 -0.34 17.83 2.97
N LEU A 349 -0.83 17.06 2.01
CA LEU A 349 -2.19 17.18 1.50
C LEU A 349 -3.23 16.85 2.59
N THR A 350 -4.32 17.60 2.60
CA THR A 350 -5.47 17.34 3.47
C THR A 350 -6.48 16.39 2.81
N PRO A 351 -7.33 15.68 3.58
CA PRO A 351 -8.41 14.86 3.02
C PRO A 351 -9.28 15.63 2.02
N SER A 352 -9.67 16.86 2.35
CA SER A 352 -10.50 17.71 1.49
C SER A 352 -9.86 17.99 0.13
N GLU A 353 -8.54 18.08 0.05
CA GLU A 353 -7.82 18.29 -1.21
C GLU A 353 -7.71 17.03 -2.03
N VAL A 354 -7.38 15.90 -1.40
CA VAL A 354 -7.33 14.60 -2.08
C VAL A 354 -8.72 14.21 -2.61
N LEU A 355 -9.78 14.57 -1.91
CA LEU A 355 -11.17 14.36 -2.35
C LEU A 355 -11.58 15.21 -3.56
N ARG A 356 -10.80 16.23 -3.95
CA ARG A 356 -11.03 17.00 -5.19
C ARG A 356 -10.51 16.29 -6.43
N LEU A 357 -9.75 15.22 -6.29
CA LEU A 357 -9.22 14.45 -7.42
C LEU A 357 -10.34 13.69 -8.12
N ASN A 358 -10.20 13.54 -9.45
CA ASN A 358 -11.08 12.70 -10.26
C ASN A 358 -10.25 11.66 -11.03
N PRO A 359 -10.51 10.34 -10.90
CA PRO A 359 -11.46 9.72 -9.97
C PRO A 359 -11.09 10.00 -8.51
N ARG A 360 -12.03 9.88 -7.57
CA ARG A 360 -11.76 10.11 -6.14
C ARG A 360 -11.10 8.88 -5.52
N PRO A 361 -9.93 9.01 -4.85
CA PRO A 361 -9.29 7.90 -4.16
C PRO A 361 -10.18 7.28 -3.07
N LEU A 362 -10.24 5.95 -3.07
CA LEU A 362 -10.99 5.13 -2.11
C LEU A 362 -10.10 4.37 -1.14
N TYR A 363 -8.83 4.20 -1.47
CA TYR A 363 -7.82 3.65 -0.59
C TYR A 363 -6.80 4.74 -0.25
N ILE A 364 -6.65 5.06 1.02
CA ILE A 364 -5.72 6.07 1.49
C ILE A 364 -4.66 5.39 2.34
N GLN A 365 -3.40 5.62 2.01
CA GLN A 365 -2.29 5.03 2.75
C GLN A 365 -1.44 6.12 3.39
N TYR A 366 -1.12 5.96 4.66
CA TYR A 366 -0.18 6.82 5.38
C TYR A 366 1.11 6.06 5.65
N GLN A 367 2.24 6.69 5.31
CA GLN A 367 3.59 6.19 5.57
C GLN A 367 4.40 7.14 6.43
#